data_AF-A0A7J4UR12-F1
#
_entry.id   AF-A0A7J4UR12-F1
#
_cell.length_a   1.000
_cell.length_b   1.000
_cell.length_c   1.000
_cell.angle_alpha   90.00
_cell.angle_beta   90.00
_cell.angle_gamma   90.00
#
_symmetry.space_group_name_H-M   'P 1'
#
loop_
_entity.id
_entity.type
_entity.pdbx_description
1 polymer ?
#
loop_
_entity_poly.entity_id
_entity_poly.type
_entity_poly.pdbx_seq_one_letter_code
_entity_poly.pdbx_strand_id
1 'polypeptide(L)'
;IETSARVNISKAEQTITLSKLLKCNIIFNAQEGTELWDLVSRIYTMADNGDTKLAYTEPELVAFLNRGLKHVFNDRKLTASAEIGLTPDGNLIINPTIQD
;
A
#
# COMPACT_ATOMS: atom_id res chain seq x y z
N ILE A 1 -9.62 12.71 22.75
CA ILE A 1 -8.66 11.91 23.53
C ILE A 1 -8.45 10.59 22.79
N GLU A 2 -7.63 10.66 21.74
CA GLU A 2 -6.25 10.11 21.80
C GLU A 2 -6.27 8.61 22.07
N THR A 3 -6.01 7.79 21.06
CA THR A 3 -5.23 6.54 21.19
C THR A 3 -4.90 6.01 19.78
N SER A 4 -3.68 6.34 19.35
CA SER A 4 -2.72 5.36 18.86
C SER A 4 -3.08 4.52 17.63
N ALA A 5 -2.90 5.09 16.44
CA ALA A 5 -2.44 4.31 15.29
C ALA A 5 -1.12 4.92 14.80
N ARG A 6 -0.04 4.22 15.13
CA ARG A 6 1.34 4.68 15.01
C ARG A 6 1.69 4.93 13.55
N VAL A 7 1.75 6.19 13.17
CA VAL A 7 2.51 6.64 11.99
C VAL A 7 3.98 6.57 12.40
N ASN A 8 4.59 5.40 12.25
CA ASN A 8 6.01 5.26 12.53
C ASN A 8 6.66 4.28 11.55
N ILE A 9 6.67 4.62 10.26
CA ILE A 9 7.60 4.03 9.30
C ILE A 9 8.07 5.15 8.39
N SER A 10 9.02 5.92 8.88
CA SER A 10 9.82 6.79 8.04
C SER A 10 11.29 6.46 8.31
N LYS A 11 11.99 6.11 7.22
CA LYS A 11 13.43 6.33 6.99
C LYS A 11 14.49 5.25 7.30
N ALA A 12 14.21 3.95 7.31
CA ALA A 12 15.31 2.96 7.40
C ALA A 12 15.20 1.67 6.56
N GLU A 13 14.19 1.51 5.69
CA GLU A 13 13.66 0.16 5.40
C GLU A 13 13.84 -0.34 3.96
N GLN A 14 14.81 0.12 3.16
CA GLN A 14 14.97 -0.48 1.82
C GLN A 14 15.36 -1.99 1.90
N THR A 15 16.07 -2.41 2.95
CA THR A 15 16.43 -3.84 3.16
C THR A 15 15.32 -4.66 3.83
N ILE A 16 14.50 -4.05 4.68
CA ILE A 16 13.44 -4.77 5.44
C ILE A 16 12.14 -4.90 4.63
N THR A 17 11.88 -3.98 3.69
CA THR A 17 10.66 -3.99 2.86
C THR A 17 10.55 -5.27 2.04
N LEU A 18 11.65 -5.73 1.43
CA LEU A 18 11.67 -6.98 0.65
C LEU A 18 11.35 -8.21 1.52
N SER A 19 11.89 -8.29 2.74
CA SER A 19 11.63 -9.41 3.65
C SER A 19 10.20 -9.43 4.20
N LYS A 20 9.54 -8.27 4.27
CA LYS A 20 8.13 -8.18 4.67
C LYS A 20 7.18 -8.51 3.52
N LEU A 21 7.55 -8.22 2.27
CA LEU A 21 6.81 -8.65 1.07
C LEU A 21 6.74 -10.18 0.97
N LEU A 22 7.81 -10.91 1.33
CA LEU A 22 7.79 -12.38 1.40
C LEU A 22 6.80 -12.95 2.44
N LYS A 23 6.38 -12.13 3.41
CA LYS A 23 5.35 -12.49 4.40
C LYS A 23 3.96 -12.03 3.98
N CYS A 24 3.83 -11.34 2.84
CA CYS A 24 2.54 -10.96 2.32
C CYS A 24 1.83 -12.18 1.74
N ASN A 25 0.57 -12.33 2.12
CA ASN A 25 -0.29 -13.36 1.55
C ASN A 25 -0.68 -13.00 0.10
N ILE A 26 -0.69 -11.69 -0.20
CA ILE A 26 -1.11 -11.16 -1.50
C ILE A 26 -0.15 -10.06 -1.92
N ILE A 27 0.36 -10.11 -3.15
CA ILE A 27 1.24 -9.10 -3.74
C ILE A 27 0.70 -8.81 -5.14
N PHE A 28 0.56 -7.54 -5.48
CA PHE A 28 0.18 -7.13 -6.82
C PHE A 28 0.90 -5.85 -7.26
N ASN A 29 1.06 -5.71 -8.57
CA ASN A 29 1.66 -4.53 -9.17
C ASN A 29 0.59 -3.51 -9.59
N ALA A 30 0.84 -2.27 -9.23
CA ALA A 30 0.15 -1.11 -9.76
C ALA A 30 1.08 -0.44 -10.77
N GLN A 31 0.61 -0.30 -12.01
CA GLN A 31 1.42 0.30 -13.07
C GLN A 31 1.41 1.83 -12.96
N GLU A 32 2.35 2.48 -13.64
CA GLU A 32 2.23 3.92 -13.85
C GLU A 32 0.87 4.26 -14.50
N GLY A 33 0.32 5.41 -14.15
CA GLY A 33 -0.99 5.84 -14.61
C GLY A 33 -2.17 5.24 -13.84
N THR A 34 -1.97 4.21 -12.99
CA THR A 34 -3.05 3.70 -12.13
C THR A 34 -3.56 4.81 -11.20
N GLU A 35 -4.88 4.98 -11.18
CA GLU A 35 -5.55 5.98 -10.34
C GLU A 35 -5.67 5.51 -8.89
N LEU A 36 -5.67 6.45 -7.96
CA LEU A 36 -5.81 6.16 -6.53
C LEU A 36 -7.05 5.32 -6.23
N TRP A 37 -8.20 5.68 -6.82
CA TRP A 37 -9.47 4.97 -6.58
C TRP A 37 -9.49 3.58 -7.20
N ASP A 38 -8.86 3.42 -8.37
CA ASP A 38 -8.67 2.10 -8.98
C ASP A 38 -7.80 1.22 -8.08
N LEU A 39 -6.71 1.79 -7.53
CA LEU A 39 -5.85 1.10 -6.59
C LEU A 39 -6.58 0.66 -5.33
N VAL A 40 -7.40 1.55 -4.73
CA VAL A 40 -8.24 1.24 -3.57
C VAL A 40 -9.18 0.07 -3.89
N SER A 41 -9.87 0.13 -5.02
CA SER A 41 -10.78 -0.93 -5.47
C SER A 41 -10.05 -2.26 -5.62
N ARG A 42 -8.89 -2.27 -6.28
CA ARG A 42 -8.06 -3.48 -6.46
C ARG A 42 -7.61 -4.06 -5.12
N ILE A 43 -7.23 -3.22 -4.14
CA ILE A 43 -6.86 -3.69 -2.79
C ILE A 43 -8.03 -4.42 -2.13
N TYR A 44 -9.24 -3.86 -2.19
CA TYR A 44 -10.43 -4.52 -1.64
C TYR A 44 -10.74 -5.83 -2.34
N THR A 45 -10.71 -5.85 -3.67
CA THR A 45 -10.92 -7.07 -4.46
C THR A 45 -9.90 -8.15 -4.10
N MET A 46 -8.63 -7.78 -3.98
CA MET A 46 -7.56 -8.71 -3.64
C MET A 46 -7.71 -9.24 -2.21
N ALA A 47 -8.02 -8.38 -1.25
CA ALA A 47 -8.28 -8.77 0.14
C ALA A 47 -9.45 -9.77 0.24
N ASP A 48 -10.55 -9.50 -0.47
CA ASP A 48 -11.72 -10.38 -0.56
C ASP A 48 -11.36 -11.73 -1.21
N ASN A 49 -10.65 -11.73 -2.34
CA ASN A 49 -10.22 -12.95 -3.02
C ASN A 49 -9.26 -13.81 -2.18
N GLY A 50 -8.43 -13.18 -1.35
CA GLY A 50 -7.50 -13.87 -0.47
C GLY A 50 -8.06 -14.18 0.93
N ASP A 51 -9.38 -14.05 1.14
CA ASP A 51 -10.06 -14.22 2.44
C ASP A 51 -9.35 -13.47 3.59
N THR A 52 -8.75 -12.31 3.26
CA THR A 52 -7.91 -11.55 4.18
C THR A 52 -8.64 -10.28 4.56
N LYS A 53 -8.93 -10.12 5.86
CA LYS A 53 -9.55 -8.90 6.36
C LYS A 53 -8.56 -7.75 6.38
N LEU A 54 -8.89 -6.64 5.70
CA LEU A 54 -8.10 -5.41 5.77
C LEU A 54 -8.13 -4.83 7.18
N ALA A 55 -6.97 -4.40 7.67
CA ALA A 55 -6.84 -3.67 8.93
C ALA A 55 -7.26 -2.19 8.81
N TYR A 56 -7.62 -1.74 7.60
CA TYR A 56 -8.00 -0.36 7.28
C TYR A 56 -9.47 -0.26 6.90
N THR A 57 -10.13 0.79 7.40
CA THR A 57 -11.39 1.26 6.82
C THR A 57 -11.15 1.98 5.48
N GLU A 58 -12.18 2.14 4.64
CA GLU A 58 -12.08 2.87 3.37
C GLU A 58 -11.38 4.25 3.49
N PRO A 59 -11.79 5.16 4.41
CA PRO A 59 -11.13 6.45 4.55
C PRO A 59 -9.69 6.35 5.07
N GLU A 60 -9.39 5.36 5.92
CA GLU A 60 -8.03 5.15 6.41
C GLU A 60 -7.11 4.63 5.31
N LEU A 61 -7.61 3.73 4.46
CA LEU A 61 -6.87 3.21 3.31
C LEU A 61 -6.51 4.34 2.34
N VAL A 62 -7.48 5.19 2.00
CA VAL A 62 -7.26 6.38 1.17
C VAL A 62 -6.22 7.29 1.79
N ALA A 63 -6.29 7.54 3.10
CA ALA A 63 -5.33 8.38 3.80
C ALA A 63 -3.92 7.76 3.83
N PHE A 64 -3.82 6.44 4.04
CA PHE A 64 -2.56 5.70 4.04
C PHE A 64 -1.89 5.75 2.67
N LEU A 65 -2.62 5.46 1.60
CA LEU A 65 -2.11 5.55 0.23
C LEU A 65 -1.69 6.98 -0.11
N ASN A 66 -2.50 7.98 0.22
CA ASN A 66 -2.13 9.40 0.01
C ASN A 66 -0.85 9.80 0.75
N ARG A 67 -0.56 9.21 1.92
CA ARG A 67 0.67 9.48 2.68
C ARG A 67 1.86 8.70 2.14
N GLY A 68 1.72 7.40 1.93
CA GLY A 68 2.81 6.50 1.49
C GLY A 68 3.24 6.77 0.05
N LEU A 69 2.27 7.07 -0.81
CA LEU A 69 2.49 7.31 -2.23
C LEU A 69 2.48 8.81 -2.57
N LYS A 70 2.53 9.73 -1.58
CA LYS A 70 2.53 11.18 -1.82
C LYS A 70 3.64 11.64 -2.79
N HIS A 71 4.76 10.93 -2.78
CA HIS A 71 5.94 11.23 -3.59
C HIS A 71 5.89 10.58 -5.00
N VAL A 72 4.95 9.67 -5.23
CA VAL A 72 4.79 8.93 -6.50
C VAL A 72 3.39 9.09 -7.09
N PHE A 73 2.45 9.77 -6.44
CA PHE A 73 1.18 10.20 -7.02
C PHE A 73 1.28 11.64 -7.51
N ASN A 74 0.98 11.87 -8.79
CA ASN A 74 0.71 13.18 -9.35
C ASN A 74 -0.73 13.22 -9.87
N ASP A 75 -1.52 14.18 -9.42
CA ASP A 75 -2.94 14.31 -9.78
C ASP A 75 -3.76 13.00 -9.58
N ARG A 76 -3.49 12.28 -8.47
CA ARG A 76 -4.11 10.97 -8.15
C ARG A 76 -3.77 9.84 -9.13
N LYS A 77 -2.77 10.00 -9.98
CA LYS A 77 -2.19 8.94 -10.82
C LYS A 77 -0.78 8.58 -10.41
N LEU A 78 -0.48 7.29 -10.40
CA LEU A 78 0.89 6.81 -10.18
C LEU A 78 1.81 7.36 -11.28
N THR A 79 2.91 7.99 -10.88
CA THR A 79 3.98 8.48 -11.76
C THR A 79 5.04 7.43 -12.01
N ALA A 80 5.07 6.38 -11.18
CA ALA A 80 5.93 5.22 -11.31
C ALA A 80 5.15 3.98 -10.88
N SER A 81 5.56 2.81 -11.37
CA SER A 81 4.97 1.54 -10.94
C SER A 81 5.26 1.31 -9.45
N ALA A 82 4.31 0.73 -8.74
CA ALA A 82 4.45 0.40 -7.32
C ALA A 82 3.98 -1.02 -7.05
N GLU A 83 4.73 -1.74 -6.23
CA GLU A 83 4.32 -3.03 -5.71
C GLU A 83 3.57 -2.85 -4.40
N ILE A 84 2.36 -3.41 -4.33
CA ILE A 84 1.50 -3.35 -3.16
C ILE A 84 1.38 -4.76 -2.59
N GLY A 85 1.84 -4.94 -1.36
CA GLY A 85 1.73 -6.19 -0.61
C GLY A 85 0.72 -6.08 0.53
N LEU A 86 -0.15 -7.07 0.67
CA LEU A 86 -1.02 -7.24 1.82
C LEU A 86 -0.48 -8.35 2.72
N THR A 87 -0.15 -7.98 3.95
CA THR A 87 0.24 -8.94 5.00
C THR A 87 -0.98 -9.70 5.51
N PRO A 88 -0.81 -10.94 6.03
CA PRO A 88 -1.90 -11.73 6.61
C PRO A 88 -2.57 -11.07 7.82
N ASP A 89 -1.89 -10.11 8.47
CA ASP A 89 -2.45 -9.30 9.55
C ASP A 89 -3.35 -8.15 9.04
N GLY A 90 -3.52 -8.04 7.71
CA GLY A 90 -4.35 -7.01 7.08
C GLY A 90 -3.62 -5.68 6.85
N ASN A 91 -2.31 -5.60 7.14
CA ASN A 91 -1.50 -4.40 6.89
C ASN A 91 -0.99 -4.34 5.45
N LEU A 92 -0.93 -3.14 4.89
CA LEU A 92 -0.41 -2.88 3.56
C LEU A 92 1.05 -2.43 3.59
N ILE A 93 1.80 -2.91 2.61
CA ILE A 93 3.18 -2.55 2.34
C ILE A 93 3.21 -2.01 0.92
N ILE A 94 3.82 -0.86 0.75
CA ILE A 94 3.92 -0.17 -0.53
C ILE A 94 5.40 -0.05 -0.82
N ASN A 95 5.83 -0.61 -1.95
CA ASN A 95 7.18 -0.51 -2.44
C ASN A 95 7.17 0.15 -3.83
N PRO A 96 7.41 1.47 -3.92
CA PRO A 96 7.50 2.15 -5.21
C PRO A 96 8.71 1.62 -5.98
N THR A 97 8.49 1.09 -7.18
CA THR A 97 9.55 0.71 -8.10
C THR A 97 9.94 1.96 -8.87
N ILE A 98 10.85 2.74 -8.29
CA ILE A 98 11.48 3.85 -8.97
C ILE A 98 12.43 3.23 -10.00
N GLN A 99 12.02 3.19 -11.26
CA GLN A 99 12.94 2.92 -12.36
C GLN A 99 13.72 4.21 -12.59
N ASP A 100 15.02 4.17 -12.30
CA ASP A 100 16.00 5.25 -12.54
C ASP A 100 16.13 5.54 -14.05
#